data_AF-A0A8T6PFC2-F1
#
_entry.id   AF-A0A8T6PFC2-F1
#
_cell.length_a   1.000
_cell.length_b   1.000
_cell.length_c   1.000
_cell.angle_alpha   90.00
_cell.angle_beta   90.00
_cell.angle_gamma   90.00
#
_symmetry.space_group_name_H-M   'P 1'
#
loop_
_entity.id
_entity.type
_entity.pdbx_description
1 polymer ?
#
loop_
_entity_poly.entity_id
_entity_poly.type
_entity_poly.pdbx_seq_one_letter_code
_entity_poly.pdbx_strand_id
1 'polypeptide(L)'
;AHHISTADWFYDQPGGYVAGAADNPVNDPIKLPYAYSAWAQCPDTNIGGGIRRANDALTNVATIRRDAVWVMIVLSDGEANRTDPVAEITEPSYGSYGFCPWDTFCIPEATWNATWTGFPYPYADPSVCPADTSGFNQPWCNDDNPDERHFCLRWSQNPDINGRPDPMNPNCGERGDYDADDFARDWSDFAGLIEVADGVPGNFIAIFTIGFGDDIVSSNTAAPLLRYVADAGDNGFIDNDMQQDLRDNGFRDFSVPGDQIGEPGPCEGVTDPEEWCGQYYYASDLSELEAVFEAIASRLFTRLSR
;
A
#
# COMPACT_ATOMS: atom_id res chain seq x y z
N ALA A 1 21.20 4.58 22.80
CA ALA A 1 20.64 5.90 22.42
C ALA A 1 21.41 6.39 21.20
N HIS A 2 20.95 6.00 20.01
CA HIS A 2 21.46 6.54 18.75
C HIS A 2 20.31 7.33 18.13
N HIS A 3 20.54 8.64 17.98
CA HIS A 3 19.67 9.54 17.23
C HIS A 3 19.68 9.08 15.76
N ILE A 4 18.53 8.63 15.27
CA ILE A 4 18.21 8.69 13.85
C ILE A 4 17.58 10.06 13.66
N SER A 5 18.31 10.95 12.99
CA SER A 5 17.76 12.20 12.47
C SER A 5 16.96 11.85 11.22
N THR A 6 15.65 11.70 11.38
CA THR A 6 14.72 12.01 10.30
C THR A 6 14.60 13.53 10.28
N ALA A 7 15.37 14.19 9.43
CA ALA A 7 15.02 15.54 9.02
C ALA A 7 13.77 15.40 8.13
N ASP A 8 12.60 15.32 8.76
CA ASP A 8 11.35 15.67 8.09
C ASP A 8 11.47 17.15 7.72
N TRP A 9 11.64 17.42 6.43
CA TRP A 9 11.84 18.77 5.90
C TRP A 9 10.68 19.74 6.19
N PHE A 10 9.56 19.27 6.76
CA PHE A 10 8.34 20.05 6.96
C PHE A 10 7.89 20.25 8.41
N TYR A 11 8.40 19.50 9.39
CA TYR A 11 7.93 19.60 10.78
C TYR A 11 8.67 20.62 11.66
N ASP A 12 9.76 21.21 11.18
CA ASP A 12 10.61 22.11 11.99
C ASP A 12 10.35 23.61 11.69
N GLN A 13 9.08 24.01 11.64
CA GLN A 13 8.71 25.42 11.70
C GLN A 13 8.52 25.85 13.17
N PRO A 14 9.21 26.91 13.65
CA PRO A 14 9.25 27.31 15.05
C PRO A 14 8.00 28.12 15.46
N GLY A 15 6.82 27.51 15.41
CA GLY A 15 5.56 28.13 15.80
C GLY A 15 4.69 27.17 16.60
N GLY A 16 4.67 27.34 17.92
CA GLY A 16 3.96 26.46 18.85
C GLY A 16 2.47 26.31 18.55
N TYR A 17 2.00 25.05 18.53
CA TYR A 17 0.59 24.71 18.61
C TYR A 17 0.01 25.18 19.95
N VAL A 18 -0.92 26.13 19.92
CA VAL A 18 -1.73 26.50 21.08
C VAL A 18 -3.12 25.93 20.88
N ALA A 19 -3.44 24.84 21.57
CA ALA A 19 -4.77 24.25 21.55
C ALA A 19 -5.75 25.09 22.35
N GLY A 20 -6.86 25.52 21.74
CA GLY A 20 -7.97 26.11 22.47
C GLY A 20 -8.93 26.95 21.62
N ALA A 21 -10.05 26.33 21.24
CA ALA A 21 -11.35 26.96 21.02
C ALA A 21 -11.46 28.03 19.92
N ALA A 22 -11.24 27.66 18.65
CA ALA A 22 -11.95 28.18 17.46
C ALA A 22 -11.61 27.42 16.17
N ASP A 23 -11.15 26.16 16.25
CA ASP A 23 -10.63 25.42 15.09
C ASP A 23 -11.75 24.67 14.34
N ASN A 24 -12.61 25.43 13.67
CA ASN A 24 -13.47 24.87 12.62
C ASN A 24 -12.94 25.35 11.24
N PRO A 25 -12.32 24.48 10.44
CA PRO A 25 -11.70 24.84 9.16
C PRO A 25 -12.71 25.37 8.12
N VAL A 26 -14.02 25.21 8.33
CA VAL A 26 -15.08 25.76 7.46
C VAL A 26 -15.13 27.30 7.49
N ASN A 27 -14.63 27.93 8.57
CA ASN A 27 -14.78 29.38 8.78
C ASN A 27 -13.49 30.20 8.56
N ASP A 28 -12.37 29.56 8.21
CA ASP A 28 -11.08 30.26 8.04
C ASP A 28 -10.39 29.83 6.71
N PRO A 29 -10.68 30.53 5.60
CA PRO A 29 -10.17 30.16 4.28
C PRO A 29 -8.65 30.26 4.14
N ILE A 30 -7.95 30.86 5.11
CA ILE A 30 -6.48 30.93 5.15
C ILE A 30 -5.88 29.63 5.70
N LYS A 31 -6.66 28.83 6.45
CA LYS A 31 -6.23 27.55 7.04
C LYS A 31 -6.67 26.32 6.24
N LEU A 32 -7.62 26.47 5.31
CA LEU A 32 -8.01 25.40 4.37
C LEU A 32 -6.81 24.76 3.64
N PRO A 33 -5.81 25.50 3.13
CA PRO A 33 -4.66 24.90 2.45
C PRO A 33 -3.66 24.21 3.40
N TYR A 34 -3.96 24.08 4.69
CA TYR A 34 -3.17 23.34 5.69
C TYR A 34 -4.04 22.36 6.51
N ALA A 35 -5.31 22.20 6.13
CA ALA A 35 -6.20 21.24 6.75
C ALA A 35 -5.94 19.84 6.19
N TYR A 36 -6.08 18.80 7.03
CA TYR A 36 -5.97 17.40 6.61
C TYR A 36 -6.82 17.12 5.37
N SER A 37 -8.07 17.59 5.34
CA SER A 37 -8.98 17.42 4.21
C SER A 37 -8.55 18.09 2.89
N ALA A 38 -7.57 19.01 2.91
CA ALA A 38 -7.03 19.65 1.71
C ALA A 38 -5.67 19.05 1.29
N TRP A 39 -4.98 18.34 2.18
CA TRP A 39 -3.70 17.66 1.91
C TRP A 39 -3.89 16.16 1.68
N ALA A 40 -4.88 15.52 2.31
CA ALA A 40 -5.30 14.14 2.04
C ALA A 40 -5.91 13.96 0.64
N GLN A 41 -6.21 15.07 -0.07
CA GLN A 41 -6.56 15.06 -1.49
C GLN A 41 -5.33 14.98 -2.41
N CYS A 42 -4.11 15.06 -1.86
CA CYS A 42 -2.89 14.73 -2.58
C CYS A 42 -2.61 13.23 -2.45
N PRO A 43 -2.10 12.54 -3.50
CA PRO A 43 -1.70 11.14 -3.38
C PRO A 43 -0.53 11.03 -2.38
N ASP A 44 -0.80 10.54 -1.17
CA ASP A 44 0.19 10.36 -0.10
C ASP A 44 0.08 9.01 0.64
N THR A 45 -0.84 8.14 0.23
CA THR A 45 -1.09 6.85 0.87
C THR A 45 -0.11 5.80 0.37
N ASN A 46 1.06 5.73 1.01
CA ASN A 46 2.12 4.76 0.72
C ASN A 46 2.06 3.56 1.69
N ILE A 47 1.04 2.72 1.53
CA ILE A 47 0.82 1.52 2.36
C ILE A 47 2.02 0.58 2.28
N GLY A 48 2.52 0.28 1.07
CA GLY A 48 3.68 -0.61 0.89
C GLY A 48 4.95 -0.10 1.57
N GLY A 49 5.21 1.21 1.53
CA GLY A 49 6.31 1.83 2.24
C GLY A 49 6.16 1.71 3.76
N GLY A 50 4.95 1.86 4.28
CA GLY A 50 4.63 1.62 5.70
C GLY A 50 4.93 0.18 6.13
N ILE A 51 4.41 -0.80 5.37
CA ILE A 51 4.63 -2.23 5.63
C ILE A 51 6.12 -2.58 5.54
N ARG A 52 6.83 -2.08 4.53
CA ARG A 52 8.28 -2.22 4.38
C ARG A 52 9.04 -1.75 5.61
N ARG A 53 8.74 -0.54 6.10
CA ARG A 53 9.43 0.04 7.28
C ARG A 53 9.11 -0.74 8.55
N ALA A 54 7.87 -1.17 8.72
CA ALA A 54 7.47 -2.01 9.83
C ALA A 54 8.17 -3.38 9.79
N ASN A 55 8.21 -4.04 8.63
CA ASN A 55 8.94 -5.28 8.42
C ASN A 55 10.42 -5.13 8.75
N ASP A 56 11.09 -4.10 8.23
CA ASP A 56 12.50 -3.81 8.53
C ASP A 56 12.73 -3.61 10.04
N ALA A 57 11.80 -2.95 10.75
CA ALA A 57 11.92 -2.72 12.18
C ALA A 57 11.76 -4.02 13.01
N LEU A 58 10.82 -4.87 12.63
CA LEU A 58 10.49 -6.12 13.35
C LEU A 58 11.51 -7.24 13.06
N THR A 59 12.14 -7.22 11.89
CA THR A 59 13.07 -8.25 11.43
C THR A 59 14.55 -7.87 11.58
N ASN A 60 14.85 -6.64 12.00
CA ASN A 60 16.23 -6.16 12.15
C ASN A 60 17.03 -7.06 13.09
N VAL A 61 18.09 -7.68 12.56
CA VAL A 61 18.96 -8.61 13.28
C VAL A 61 19.61 -8.03 14.55
N ALA A 62 19.76 -6.71 14.63
CA ALA A 62 20.33 -6.03 15.79
C ALA A 62 19.33 -5.82 16.94
N THR A 63 18.03 -5.82 16.65
CA THR A 63 16.97 -5.50 17.62
C THR A 63 15.88 -6.57 17.76
N ILE A 64 15.86 -7.57 16.89
CA ILE A 64 14.85 -8.63 16.87
C ILE A 64 14.82 -9.42 18.19
N ARG A 65 13.63 -9.54 18.76
CA ARG A 65 13.30 -10.48 19.84
C ARG A 65 12.81 -11.80 19.24
N ARG A 66 13.67 -12.81 19.23
CA ARG A 66 13.38 -14.12 18.59
C ARG A 66 12.25 -14.92 19.27
N ASP A 67 11.97 -14.63 20.54
CA ASP A 67 10.92 -15.30 21.31
C ASP A 67 9.60 -14.50 21.32
N ALA A 68 9.48 -13.46 20.48
CA ALA A 68 8.28 -12.64 20.38
C ALA A 68 7.40 -13.10 19.21
N VAL A 69 6.09 -12.87 19.35
CA VAL A 69 5.16 -12.86 18.22
C VAL A 69 5.15 -11.43 17.67
N TRP A 70 5.38 -11.30 16.37
CA TRP A 70 5.35 -10.01 15.70
C TRP A 70 3.98 -9.75 15.11
N VAL A 71 3.48 -8.54 15.35
CA VAL A 71 2.15 -8.11 14.93
C VAL A 71 2.28 -6.74 14.29
N MET A 72 1.64 -6.58 13.14
CA MET A 72 1.42 -5.32 12.45
C MET A 72 -0.08 -5.02 12.44
N ILE A 73 -0.45 -3.77 12.68
CA ILE A 73 -1.82 -3.29 12.46
C ILE A 73 -1.71 -2.17 11.44
N VAL A 74 -2.27 -2.37 10.25
CA VAL A 74 -2.35 -1.37 9.18
C VAL A 74 -3.68 -0.66 9.33
N LEU A 75 -3.64 0.64 9.59
CA LEU A 75 -4.79 1.52 9.60
C LEU A 75 -4.68 2.44 8.39
N SER A 76 -5.66 2.41 7.50
CA SER A 76 -5.72 3.26 6.31
C SER A 76 -7.14 3.79 6.12
N ASP A 77 -7.25 5.01 5.59
CA ASP A 77 -8.52 5.59 5.17
C ASP A 77 -8.76 5.50 3.66
N GLY A 78 -7.76 5.14 2.86
CA GLY A 78 -7.90 4.98 1.42
C GLY A 78 -7.01 3.89 0.81
N GLU A 79 -7.00 3.84 -0.51
CA GLU A 79 -6.16 2.95 -1.33
C GLU A 79 -4.69 3.36 -1.33
N ALA A 80 -3.81 2.43 -1.71
CA ALA A 80 -2.42 2.76 -1.97
C ALA A 80 -2.32 3.56 -3.28
N ASN A 81 -1.89 4.82 -3.21
CA ASN A 81 -1.75 5.69 -4.39
C ASN A 81 -0.35 6.29 -4.51
N ARG A 82 0.61 5.78 -3.72
CA ARG A 82 2.00 6.25 -3.72
C ARG A 82 2.97 5.16 -3.31
N THR A 83 4.20 5.26 -3.82
CA THR A 83 5.34 4.42 -3.40
C THR A 83 6.56 5.28 -3.07
N ASP A 84 7.61 4.64 -2.53
CA ASP A 84 8.90 5.32 -2.37
C ASP A 84 9.50 5.63 -3.75
N PRO A 85 9.99 6.86 -4.00
CA PRO A 85 10.75 7.15 -5.21
C PRO A 85 11.99 6.26 -5.31
N VAL A 86 12.28 5.80 -6.53
CA VAL A 86 13.49 5.07 -6.85
C VAL A 86 14.68 6.02 -6.70
N ALA A 87 15.59 5.69 -5.79
CA ALA A 87 16.76 6.54 -5.55
C ALA A 87 17.64 6.64 -6.82
N GLU A 88 18.31 7.78 -6.98
CA GLU A 88 19.25 8.06 -8.09
C GLU A 88 18.60 8.16 -9.48
N ILE A 89 17.29 7.98 -9.59
CA ILE A 89 16.53 8.29 -10.80
C ILE A 89 16.22 9.77 -10.84
N THR A 90 16.57 10.41 -11.96
CA THR A 90 16.26 11.82 -12.20
C THR A 90 14.99 11.95 -13.01
N GLU A 91 14.17 12.93 -12.64
CA GLU A 91 13.09 13.41 -13.47
C GLU A 91 13.58 13.62 -14.92
N PRO A 92 12.84 13.12 -15.93
CA PRO A 92 11.48 12.56 -15.86
C PRO A 92 11.39 11.03 -15.97
N SER A 93 12.42 10.31 -15.52
CA SER A 93 12.51 8.86 -15.73
C SER A 93 11.59 8.08 -14.78
N TYR A 94 11.08 6.93 -15.23
CA TYR A 94 10.20 6.07 -14.42
C TYR A 94 10.79 5.77 -13.03
N GLY A 95 9.97 5.85 -12.00
CA GLY A 95 10.40 5.69 -10.61
C GLY A 95 10.80 7.00 -9.92
N SER A 96 10.94 8.12 -10.65
CA SER A 96 11.30 9.41 -10.05
C SER A 96 10.24 9.95 -9.07
N TYR A 97 8.97 9.63 -9.32
CA TYR A 97 7.84 9.90 -8.42
C TYR A 97 7.37 8.67 -7.62
N GLY A 98 8.07 7.54 -7.76
CA GLY A 98 7.61 6.21 -7.36
C GLY A 98 7.18 5.36 -8.55
N PHE A 99 6.82 4.11 -8.28
CA PHE A 99 6.12 3.21 -9.19
C PHE A 99 4.70 3.71 -9.42
N CYS A 100 4.46 4.28 -10.59
CA CYS A 100 3.18 4.88 -10.98
C CYS A 100 2.91 4.53 -12.44
N PRO A 101 1.71 4.03 -12.80
CA PRO A 101 1.38 3.76 -14.19
C PRO A 101 1.55 4.99 -15.08
N TRP A 102 2.00 4.81 -16.32
CA TRP A 102 2.36 5.95 -17.18
C TRP A 102 1.16 6.84 -17.54
N ASP A 103 -0.02 6.25 -17.59
CA ASP A 103 -1.29 6.93 -17.80
C ASP A 103 -1.74 7.75 -16.57
N THR A 104 -1.19 7.53 -15.39
CA THR A 104 -1.52 8.36 -14.22
C THR A 104 -0.83 9.74 -14.23
N PHE A 105 0.09 9.95 -15.17
CA PHE A 105 0.75 11.24 -15.39
C PHE A 105 -0.09 12.15 -16.27
N CYS A 106 -0.71 13.15 -15.66
CA CYS A 106 -1.49 14.18 -16.36
C CYS A 106 -0.57 15.26 -16.95
N ILE A 107 -0.58 15.43 -18.28
CA ILE A 107 0.09 16.57 -18.95
C ILE A 107 -0.94 17.64 -19.35
N PRO A 108 -0.73 18.92 -19.00
CA PRO A 108 -1.63 19.99 -19.43
C PRO A 108 -1.75 20.06 -20.96
N GLU A 109 -2.97 20.24 -21.50
CA GLU A 109 -3.24 20.37 -22.95
C GLU A 109 -2.31 21.38 -23.65
N ALA A 110 -1.91 22.46 -22.95
CA ALA A 110 -1.01 23.48 -23.48
C ALA A 110 0.41 22.96 -23.80
N THR A 111 0.82 21.84 -23.21
CA THR A 111 2.11 21.17 -23.45
C THR A 111 2.02 19.98 -24.41
N TRP A 112 0.81 19.52 -24.75
CA TRP A 112 0.58 18.43 -25.72
C TRP A 112 1.18 18.72 -27.11
N ASN A 113 1.21 20.01 -27.49
CA ASN A 113 1.79 20.47 -28.75
C ASN A 113 3.29 20.81 -28.67
N ALA A 114 3.89 20.75 -27.49
CA ALA A 114 5.34 20.86 -27.35
C ALA A 114 5.93 19.47 -27.58
N THR A 115 6.74 19.36 -28.63
CA THR A 115 7.55 18.21 -29.03
C THR A 115 8.41 17.62 -27.88
N TRP A 116 7.78 16.92 -26.95
CA TRP A 116 8.42 16.01 -26.02
C TRP A 116 8.35 14.59 -26.60
N THR A 117 8.81 14.46 -27.84
CA THR A 117 8.80 13.21 -28.63
C THR A 117 9.89 12.21 -28.18
N GLY A 118 10.22 12.21 -26.88
CA GLY A 118 11.33 11.45 -26.31
C GLY A 118 10.92 10.36 -25.33
N PHE A 119 9.66 10.25 -24.96
CA PHE A 119 9.18 9.23 -24.04
C PHE A 119 8.61 8.02 -24.77
N PRO A 120 8.95 6.79 -24.36
CA PRO A 120 8.49 5.59 -25.04
C PRO A 120 7.02 5.25 -24.80
N TYR A 121 6.33 5.90 -23.87
CA TYR A 121 5.04 5.43 -23.33
C TYR A 121 3.91 6.46 -23.47
N PRO A 122 2.67 6.01 -23.76
CA PRO A 122 1.52 6.90 -23.91
C PRO A 122 1.05 7.44 -22.54
N TYR A 123 1.01 8.76 -22.40
CA TYR A 123 0.39 9.46 -21.27
C TYR A 123 -1.15 9.34 -21.33
N ALA A 124 -1.85 9.58 -20.22
CA ALA A 124 -3.30 9.71 -20.25
C ALA A 124 -3.75 10.86 -21.16
N ASP A 125 -4.89 10.64 -21.81
CA ASP A 125 -5.62 11.68 -22.52
C ASP A 125 -5.96 12.83 -21.55
N PRO A 126 -5.57 14.08 -21.85
CA PRO A 126 -5.88 15.26 -21.03
C PRO A 126 -7.38 15.44 -20.74
N SER A 127 -8.27 14.85 -21.54
CA SER A 127 -9.73 14.87 -21.34
C SER A 127 -10.23 13.91 -20.27
N VAL A 128 -9.39 12.97 -19.82
CA VAL A 128 -9.64 12.02 -18.72
C VAL A 128 -8.97 12.52 -17.41
N CYS A 129 -8.08 13.51 -17.50
CA CYS A 129 -7.43 14.11 -16.35
C CYS A 129 -8.43 14.90 -15.48
N PRO A 130 -8.44 14.69 -14.15
CA PRO A 130 -9.19 15.54 -13.23
C PRO A 130 -8.78 17.01 -13.40
N ALA A 131 -9.75 17.92 -13.52
CA ALA A 131 -9.53 19.33 -13.87
C ALA A 131 -8.58 20.13 -12.95
N ASP A 132 -8.16 19.55 -11.82
CA ASP A 132 -7.26 20.16 -10.83
C ASP A 132 -5.79 19.64 -10.91
N THR A 133 -5.53 18.61 -11.70
CA THR A 133 -4.17 18.04 -11.89
C THR A 133 -3.37 18.82 -12.94
N SER A 134 -3.22 20.13 -12.72
CA SER A 134 -2.37 20.95 -13.59
C SER A 134 -0.89 20.81 -13.23
N GLY A 135 -0.19 19.90 -13.94
CA GLY A 135 1.27 19.77 -13.94
C GLY A 135 1.77 18.43 -13.39
N PHE A 136 3.08 18.15 -13.56
CA PHE A 136 3.83 17.01 -12.99
C PHE A 136 3.80 16.93 -11.44
N ASN A 137 2.85 17.58 -10.79
CA ASN A 137 2.75 17.64 -9.34
C ASN A 137 1.93 16.45 -8.84
N GLN A 138 2.65 15.34 -8.67
CA GLN A 138 2.25 14.11 -7.96
C GLN A 138 1.18 13.26 -8.69
N PRO A 139 1.60 12.24 -9.47
CA PRO A 139 0.67 11.30 -10.09
C PRO A 139 -0.04 10.44 -9.02
N TRP A 140 -1.25 9.99 -9.34
CA TRP A 140 -1.99 8.99 -8.56
C TRP A 140 -1.47 7.60 -8.96
N CYS A 141 -0.61 6.99 -8.15
CA CYS A 141 0.15 5.81 -8.56
C CYS A 141 -0.64 4.50 -8.39
N ASN A 142 -1.90 4.46 -8.82
CA ASN A 142 -2.78 3.30 -8.74
C ASN A 142 -3.55 3.18 -10.05
N ASP A 143 -3.71 1.96 -10.58
CA ASP A 143 -4.44 1.68 -11.82
C ASP A 143 -5.96 1.49 -11.64
N ASP A 144 -6.45 1.60 -10.40
CA ASP A 144 -7.83 1.37 -9.92
C ASP A 144 -8.38 -0.03 -10.26
N ASN A 145 -7.50 -1.02 -10.46
CA ASN A 145 -7.89 -2.40 -10.76
C ASN A 145 -7.36 -3.41 -9.72
N PRO A 146 -8.19 -3.85 -8.75
CA PRO A 146 -7.74 -4.79 -7.70
C PRO A 146 -7.47 -6.22 -8.20
N ASP A 147 -7.84 -6.52 -9.44
CA ASP A 147 -7.68 -7.82 -10.10
C ASP A 147 -6.45 -7.87 -11.03
N GLU A 148 -5.70 -6.78 -11.14
CA GLU A 148 -4.38 -6.75 -11.77
C GLU A 148 -3.28 -6.93 -10.72
N ARG A 149 -2.24 -7.71 -11.07
CA ARG A 149 -1.14 -8.01 -10.16
C ARG A 149 0.16 -8.15 -10.91
N HIS A 150 1.12 -7.28 -10.59
CA HIS A 150 2.47 -7.31 -11.10
C HIS A 150 3.47 -7.47 -9.96
N PHE A 151 4.49 -8.32 -10.16
CA PHE A 151 5.45 -8.65 -9.11
C PHE A 151 6.80 -7.98 -9.36
N CYS A 152 7.36 -7.35 -8.32
CA CYS A 152 8.69 -6.75 -8.30
C CYS A 152 9.59 -7.43 -7.26
N LEU A 153 9.62 -8.76 -7.26
CA LEU A 153 10.42 -9.54 -6.31
C LEU A 153 11.85 -9.76 -6.82
N ARG A 154 12.83 -9.66 -5.92
CA ARG A 154 14.25 -9.99 -6.19
C ARG A 154 14.47 -11.49 -6.08
N TRP A 155 14.82 -12.14 -7.18
CA TRP A 155 15.26 -13.54 -7.17
C TRP A 155 16.78 -13.63 -7.12
N SER A 156 17.32 -14.17 -6.02
CA SER A 156 18.76 -14.14 -5.73
C SER A 156 19.22 -15.39 -5.00
N GLN A 157 20.48 -15.78 -5.22
CA GLN A 157 21.13 -16.82 -4.42
C GLN A 157 21.44 -16.36 -3.00
N ASN A 158 21.42 -15.04 -2.73
CA ASN A 158 21.59 -14.52 -1.39
C ASN A 158 20.27 -14.64 -0.63
N PRO A 159 20.18 -15.50 0.40
CA PRO A 159 18.94 -15.73 1.14
C PRO A 159 18.42 -14.48 1.85
N ASP A 160 19.28 -13.49 2.15
CA ASP A 160 18.88 -12.27 2.86
C ASP A 160 18.05 -11.30 1.98
N ILE A 161 18.07 -11.48 0.66
CA ILE A 161 17.38 -10.62 -0.31
C ILE A 161 16.52 -11.41 -1.30
N ASN A 162 16.50 -12.74 -1.22
CA ASN A 162 15.72 -13.58 -2.12
C ASN A 162 14.24 -13.49 -1.76
N GLY A 163 13.37 -13.29 -2.75
CA GLY A 163 11.92 -13.08 -2.55
C GLY A 163 11.56 -11.73 -1.95
N ARG A 164 12.53 -10.83 -1.73
CA ARG A 164 12.28 -9.48 -1.20
C ARG A 164 11.88 -8.52 -2.33
N PRO A 165 10.87 -7.66 -2.16
CA PRO A 165 10.55 -6.63 -3.15
C PRO A 165 11.73 -5.69 -3.42
N ASP A 166 11.87 -5.21 -4.66
CA ASP A 166 12.93 -4.27 -5.08
C ASP A 166 12.42 -2.81 -5.19
N PRO A 167 12.51 -2.00 -4.12
CA PRO A 167 12.08 -0.61 -4.18
C PRO A 167 13.00 0.28 -5.04
N MET A 168 14.10 -0.26 -5.59
CA MET A 168 15.09 0.49 -6.36
C MET A 168 15.18 0.05 -7.84
N ASN A 169 14.37 -0.91 -8.29
CA ASN A 169 14.42 -1.40 -9.65
C ASN A 169 13.31 -0.76 -10.50
N PRO A 170 13.61 0.32 -11.25
CA PRO A 170 12.60 0.96 -12.10
C PRO A 170 12.11 0.03 -13.22
N ASN A 171 12.82 -1.06 -13.52
CA ASN A 171 12.39 -2.00 -14.55
C ASN A 171 11.15 -2.82 -14.12
N CYS A 172 10.81 -2.83 -12.82
CA CYS A 172 9.61 -3.51 -12.35
C CYS A 172 8.33 -2.95 -12.98
N GLY A 173 8.31 -1.65 -13.27
CA GLY A 173 7.23 -1.00 -13.97
C GLY A 173 7.66 -0.38 -15.29
N GLU A 174 8.68 -0.94 -15.97
CA GLU A 174 9.15 -0.39 -17.26
C GLU A 174 8.02 -0.32 -18.31
N ARG A 175 7.00 -1.18 -18.18
CA ARG A 175 5.80 -1.16 -19.03
C ARG A 175 4.72 -0.18 -18.56
N GLY A 176 4.83 0.31 -17.33
CA GLY A 176 3.82 1.13 -16.67
C GLY A 176 2.81 0.33 -15.86
N ASP A 177 2.98 -0.99 -15.72
CA ASP A 177 1.92 -1.84 -15.15
C ASP A 177 2.07 -2.03 -13.62
N TYR A 178 3.28 -1.89 -13.06
CA TYR A 178 3.51 -2.01 -11.62
C TYR A 178 3.23 -0.69 -10.90
N ASP A 179 2.37 -0.72 -9.89
CA ASP A 179 1.83 0.46 -9.23
C ASP A 179 1.95 0.41 -7.69
N ALA A 180 1.24 1.29 -6.98
CA ALA A 180 1.26 1.35 -5.53
C ALA A 180 0.45 0.23 -4.85
N ASP A 181 -0.60 -0.29 -5.49
CA ASP A 181 -1.35 -1.45 -4.99
C ASP A 181 -0.46 -2.69 -5.01
N ASP A 182 0.20 -2.93 -6.15
CA ASP A 182 1.17 -3.99 -6.34
C ASP A 182 2.34 -3.92 -5.35
N PHE A 183 2.88 -2.71 -5.15
CA PHE A 183 3.93 -2.47 -4.18
C PHE A 183 3.48 -2.80 -2.76
N ALA A 184 2.24 -2.46 -2.38
CA ALA A 184 1.69 -2.80 -1.08
C ALA A 184 1.49 -4.30 -0.92
N ARG A 185 1.02 -5.00 -1.95
CA ARG A 185 0.84 -6.46 -1.93
C ARG A 185 2.16 -7.22 -1.87
N ASP A 186 3.17 -6.81 -2.65
CA ASP A 186 4.51 -7.40 -2.62
C ASP A 186 5.17 -7.31 -1.24
N TRP A 187 5.02 -6.16 -0.57
CA TRP A 187 5.53 -6.01 0.80
C TRP A 187 4.68 -6.78 1.82
N SER A 188 3.38 -6.94 1.58
CA SER A 188 2.50 -7.78 2.40
C SER A 188 2.88 -9.25 2.27
N ASP A 189 3.18 -9.72 1.06
CA ASP A 189 3.65 -11.09 0.80
C ASP A 189 4.94 -11.36 1.59
N PHE A 190 5.93 -10.46 1.44
CA PHE A 190 7.21 -10.61 2.13
C PHE A 190 7.08 -10.52 3.65
N ALA A 191 6.17 -9.69 4.17
CA ALA A 191 5.97 -9.54 5.61
C ALA A 191 5.15 -10.69 6.21
N GLY A 192 4.04 -11.08 5.59
CA GLY A 192 3.02 -11.94 6.17
C GLY A 192 3.16 -13.42 5.84
N LEU A 193 3.63 -13.78 4.64
CA LEU A 193 3.65 -15.18 4.22
C LEU A 193 4.73 -15.98 4.93
N ILE A 194 4.49 -17.28 5.09
CA ILE A 194 5.52 -18.25 5.52
C ILE A 194 6.54 -18.41 4.41
N GLU A 195 6.08 -18.54 3.17
CA GLU A 195 6.90 -18.61 1.97
C GLU A 195 6.34 -17.68 0.90
N VAL A 196 7.18 -16.81 0.36
CA VAL A 196 6.82 -15.89 -0.74
C VAL A 196 6.76 -16.64 -2.07
N ALA A 197 7.58 -17.69 -2.21
CA ALA A 197 7.56 -18.69 -3.27
C ALA A 197 8.14 -20.01 -2.74
N ASP A 198 8.00 -21.11 -3.48
CA ASP A 198 8.47 -22.44 -3.07
C ASP A 198 9.92 -22.42 -2.54
N GLY A 199 10.09 -22.71 -1.25
CA GLY A 199 11.39 -22.72 -0.57
C GLY A 199 12.04 -21.36 -0.34
N VAL A 200 11.32 -20.26 -0.56
CA VAL A 200 11.76 -18.89 -0.30
C VAL A 200 10.98 -18.31 0.87
N PRO A 201 11.58 -18.24 2.07
CA PRO A 201 10.86 -17.86 3.28
C PRO A 201 10.43 -16.38 3.26
N GLY A 202 9.23 -16.11 3.76
CA GLY A 202 8.78 -14.78 4.19
C GLY A 202 9.05 -14.55 5.68
N ASN A 203 8.49 -13.47 6.24
CA ASN A 203 8.73 -13.09 7.64
C ASN A 203 7.66 -13.57 8.62
N PHE A 204 6.54 -14.10 8.12
CA PHE A 204 5.44 -14.64 8.92
C PHE A 204 4.98 -13.72 10.07
N ILE A 205 4.84 -12.43 9.77
CA ILE A 205 4.32 -11.41 10.68
C ILE A 205 2.79 -11.47 10.66
N ALA A 206 2.15 -11.46 11.82
CA ALA A 206 0.70 -11.36 11.87
C ALA A 206 0.25 -9.95 11.48
N ILE A 207 -0.64 -9.79 10.50
CA ILE A 207 -1.08 -8.48 10.01
C ILE A 207 -2.60 -8.35 10.13
N PHE A 208 -3.05 -7.32 10.85
CA PHE A 208 -4.44 -6.91 10.88
C PHE A 208 -4.60 -5.63 10.07
N THR A 209 -5.72 -5.47 9.39
CA THR A 209 -6.03 -4.22 8.69
C THR A 209 -7.32 -3.60 9.18
N ILE A 210 -7.32 -2.28 9.23
CA ILE A 210 -8.48 -1.47 9.59
C ILE A 210 -8.67 -0.43 8.49
N GLY A 211 -9.77 -0.54 7.75
CA GLY A 211 -10.25 0.51 6.87
C GLY A 211 -11.05 1.54 7.67
N PHE A 212 -10.82 2.83 7.45
CA PHE A 212 -11.53 3.90 8.13
C PHE A 212 -12.03 5.00 7.18
N GLY A 213 -13.35 5.20 7.10
CA GLY A 213 -13.93 6.29 6.33
C GLY A 213 -14.31 5.96 4.87
N ASP A 214 -14.88 6.95 4.20
CA ASP A 214 -15.63 6.78 2.94
C ASP A 214 -14.74 6.42 1.73
N ASP A 215 -13.45 6.73 1.77
CA ASP A 215 -12.52 6.42 0.67
C ASP A 215 -12.29 4.89 0.57
N ILE A 216 -12.41 4.15 1.68
CA ILE A 216 -12.42 2.67 1.67
C ILE A 216 -13.60 2.10 0.88
N VAL A 217 -14.75 2.78 0.92
CA VAL A 217 -16.00 2.32 0.30
C VAL A 217 -16.10 2.76 -1.16
N SER A 218 -15.54 3.93 -1.48
CA SER A 218 -15.65 4.55 -2.80
C SER A 218 -14.55 4.14 -3.78
N SER A 219 -13.41 3.67 -3.28
CA SER A 219 -12.30 3.12 -4.08
C SER A 219 -12.56 1.66 -4.47
N ASN A 220 -12.16 1.28 -5.69
CA ASN A 220 -12.21 -0.13 -6.11
C ASN A 220 -11.05 -0.94 -5.52
N THR A 221 -9.94 -0.32 -5.13
CA THR A 221 -8.72 -1.01 -4.68
C THR A 221 -8.52 -0.99 -3.16
N ALA A 222 -9.08 -0.02 -2.43
CA ALA A 222 -8.84 0.16 -1.00
C ALA A 222 -9.22 -1.06 -0.14
N ALA A 223 -10.50 -1.44 -0.12
CA ALA A 223 -10.94 -2.59 0.68
C ALA A 223 -10.33 -3.92 0.18
N PRO A 224 -10.26 -4.20 -1.14
CA PRO A 224 -9.56 -5.39 -1.64
C PRO A 224 -8.08 -5.47 -1.23
N LEU A 225 -7.35 -4.36 -1.27
CA LEU A 225 -5.96 -4.31 -0.81
C LEU A 225 -5.84 -4.62 0.67
N LEU A 226 -6.64 -3.97 1.51
CA LEU A 226 -6.58 -4.20 2.96
C LEU A 226 -6.95 -5.65 3.31
N ARG A 227 -7.94 -6.23 2.63
CA ARG A 227 -8.28 -7.65 2.75
C ARG A 227 -7.11 -8.56 2.39
N TYR A 228 -6.45 -8.28 1.27
CA TYR A 228 -5.27 -9.02 0.85
C TYR A 228 -4.15 -8.95 1.90
N VAL A 229 -3.86 -7.75 2.40
CA VAL A 229 -2.83 -7.54 3.43
C VAL A 229 -3.16 -8.30 4.72
N ALA A 230 -4.44 -8.30 5.13
CA ALA A 230 -4.92 -9.04 6.30
C ALA A 230 -4.85 -10.57 6.11
N ASP A 231 -5.14 -11.05 4.91
CA ASP A 231 -5.11 -12.46 4.52
C ASP A 231 -3.67 -12.99 4.58
N ALA A 232 -2.73 -12.28 3.92
CA ALA A 232 -1.31 -12.59 3.96
C ALA A 232 -0.77 -12.74 5.39
N GLY A 233 -1.27 -11.92 6.32
CA GLY A 233 -0.88 -11.93 7.72
C GLY A 233 -1.65 -12.89 8.63
N ASP A 234 -2.61 -13.68 8.15
CA ASP A 234 -3.43 -14.54 9.01
C ASP A 234 -2.72 -15.86 9.32
N ASN A 235 -2.80 -16.79 8.38
CA ASN A 235 -2.17 -18.10 8.49
C ASN A 235 -0.84 -18.18 7.70
N GLY A 236 -0.44 -17.06 7.05
CA GLY A 236 0.77 -16.97 6.23
C GLY A 236 0.61 -17.57 4.84
N PHE A 237 -0.64 -17.70 4.37
CA PHE A 237 -1.04 -18.08 3.03
C PHE A 237 -2.02 -17.04 2.48
N ILE A 238 -2.16 -16.99 1.16
CA ILE A 238 -3.24 -16.24 0.52
C ILE A 238 -4.38 -17.23 0.31
N ASP A 239 -5.52 -16.99 0.94
CA ASP A 239 -6.70 -17.84 0.90
C ASP A 239 -7.76 -17.31 -0.08
N ASN A 240 -7.39 -16.40 -0.98
CA ASN A 240 -8.20 -15.95 -2.10
C ASN A 240 -7.81 -16.66 -3.41
N ASP A 241 -8.76 -17.32 -4.07
CA ASP A 241 -8.50 -18.19 -5.23
C ASP A 241 -7.92 -17.42 -6.42
N MET A 242 -8.48 -16.24 -6.70
CA MET A 242 -8.01 -15.40 -7.81
C MET A 242 -6.59 -14.88 -7.56
N GLN A 243 -6.29 -14.48 -6.34
CA GLN A 243 -4.98 -13.96 -5.97
C GLN A 243 -3.93 -15.08 -5.92
N GLN A 244 -4.32 -16.32 -5.56
CA GLN A 244 -3.46 -17.49 -5.70
C GLN A 244 -3.11 -17.77 -7.16
N ASP A 245 -4.07 -17.68 -8.08
CA ASP A 245 -3.87 -17.84 -9.53
C ASP A 245 -2.95 -16.73 -10.08
N LEU A 246 -3.20 -15.47 -9.73
CA LEU A 246 -2.33 -14.34 -10.10
C LEU A 246 -0.91 -14.53 -9.58
N ARG A 247 -0.71 -15.10 -8.39
CA ARG A 247 0.63 -15.39 -7.85
C ARG A 247 1.37 -16.52 -8.56
N ASP A 248 0.68 -17.43 -9.24
CA ASP A 248 1.33 -18.50 -9.99
C ASP A 248 2.12 -17.95 -11.19
N ASN A 249 1.47 -17.11 -12.01
CA ASN A 249 2.05 -16.70 -13.29
C ASN A 249 1.76 -15.25 -13.70
N GLY A 250 1.08 -14.45 -12.87
CA GLY A 250 0.70 -13.07 -13.15
C GLY A 250 -0.52 -12.92 -14.06
N PHE A 251 -1.22 -14.01 -14.38
CA PHE A 251 -2.40 -14.00 -15.23
C PHE A 251 -3.58 -14.59 -14.49
N ARG A 252 -4.75 -13.94 -14.63
CA ARG A 252 -6.02 -14.49 -14.18
C ARG A 252 -6.58 -15.43 -15.24
N ASP A 253 -6.06 -16.64 -15.31
CA ASP A 253 -6.46 -17.66 -16.30
C ASP A 253 -7.02 -18.94 -15.68
N PHE A 254 -7.08 -19.00 -14.34
CA PHE A 254 -7.50 -20.17 -13.56
C PHE A 254 -6.71 -21.42 -13.96
N SER A 255 -5.41 -21.24 -14.24
CA SER A 255 -4.51 -22.32 -14.60
C SER A 255 -4.13 -23.17 -13.40
N VAL A 256 -4.21 -22.63 -12.19
CA VAL A 256 -4.05 -23.37 -10.95
C VAL A 256 -5.27 -24.29 -10.73
N PRO A 257 -5.10 -25.62 -10.75
CA PRO A 257 -6.21 -26.54 -10.51
C PRO A 257 -6.80 -26.35 -9.11
N GLY A 258 -8.13 -26.48 -8.97
CA GLY A 258 -8.80 -26.26 -7.68
C GLY A 258 -8.43 -27.24 -6.56
N ASP A 259 -7.72 -28.33 -6.83
CA ASP A 259 -7.12 -29.21 -5.80
C ASP A 259 -5.74 -28.74 -5.32
N GLN A 260 -5.19 -27.71 -5.97
CA GLN A 260 -3.95 -27.02 -5.59
C GLN A 260 -4.20 -25.65 -4.97
N ILE A 261 -5.40 -25.10 -5.17
CA ILE A 261 -5.89 -23.92 -4.46
C ILE A 261 -6.23 -24.32 -3.01
N GLY A 262 -5.81 -23.49 -2.06
CA GLY A 262 -6.10 -23.68 -0.63
C GLY A 262 -7.59 -23.64 -0.29
N GLU A 263 -7.94 -23.95 0.96
CA GLU A 263 -9.31 -23.71 1.43
C GLU A 263 -9.59 -22.20 1.45
N PRO A 264 -10.70 -21.73 0.85
CA PRO A 264 -10.95 -20.31 0.77
C PRO A 264 -11.09 -19.63 2.14
N GLY A 265 -10.56 -18.42 2.21
CA GLY A 265 -10.51 -17.62 3.43
C GLY A 265 -11.87 -17.02 3.77
N PRO A 266 -12.04 -16.49 5.00
CA PRO A 266 -13.29 -15.87 5.42
C PRO A 266 -13.70 -14.63 4.60
N CYS A 267 -12.76 -14.03 3.85
CA CYS A 267 -13.00 -12.89 2.97
C CYS A 267 -13.32 -13.28 1.52
N GLU A 268 -13.26 -14.57 1.16
CA GLU A 268 -13.53 -15.01 -0.21
C GLU A 268 -14.97 -14.68 -0.63
N GLY A 269 -15.13 -14.01 -1.77
CA GLY A 269 -16.43 -13.62 -2.31
C GLY A 269 -17.15 -12.49 -1.56
N VAL A 270 -16.51 -11.88 -0.56
CA VAL A 270 -17.06 -10.71 0.14
C VAL A 270 -16.91 -9.48 -0.77
N THR A 271 -18.04 -8.91 -1.18
CA THR A 271 -18.06 -7.74 -2.08
C THR A 271 -18.36 -6.42 -1.37
N ASP A 272 -19.00 -6.46 -0.21
CA ASP A 272 -19.31 -5.26 0.57
C ASP A 272 -18.01 -4.77 1.25
N PRO A 273 -17.46 -3.59 0.92
CA PRO A 273 -16.20 -3.11 1.51
C PRO A 273 -16.26 -2.91 3.03
N GLU A 274 -17.45 -2.74 3.61
CA GLU A 274 -17.64 -2.52 5.05
C GLU A 274 -17.69 -3.84 5.84
N GLU A 275 -17.86 -4.98 5.16
CA GLU A 275 -18.01 -6.28 5.81
C GLU A 275 -16.69 -6.77 6.42
N TRP A 276 -16.71 -7.02 7.73
CA TRP A 276 -15.60 -7.61 8.49
C TRP A 276 -15.42 -9.07 8.12
N CYS A 277 -14.20 -9.46 7.80
CA CYS A 277 -13.87 -10.83 7.44
C CYS A 277 -12.39 -11.09 7.77
N GLY A 278 -12.04 -12.33 8.12
CA GLY A 278 -10.64 -12.67 8.40
C GLY A 278 -10.03 -11.73 9.45
N GLN A 279 -8.86 -11.16 9.16
CA GLN A 279 -8.22 -10.10 9.95
C GLN A 279 -8.46 -8.67 9.41
N TYR A 280 -9.38 -8.52 8.46
CA TYR A 280 -9.84 -7.24 7.95
C TYR A 280 -11.04 -6.72 8.77
N TYR A 281 -10.94 -5.45 9.14
CA TYR A 281 -11.97 -4.71 9.85
C TYR A 281 -12.25 -3.39 9.13
N TYR A 282 -13.48 -2.91 9.25
CA TYR A 282 -13.87 -1.58 8.81
C TYR A 282 -14.48 -0.81 9.99
N ALA A 283 -14.15 0.46 10.12
CA ALA A 283 -14.74 1.34 11.11
C ALA A 283 -15.21 2.62 10.42
N SER A 284 -16.51 2.91 10.52
CA SER A 284 -17.09 4.14 9.99
C SER A 284 -16.88 5.33 10.93
N ASP A 285 -16.62 5.06 12.21
CA ASP A 285 -16.40 6.09 13.23
C ASP A 285 -15.44 5.65 14.35
N LEU A 286 -15.16 6.60 15.27
CA LEU A 286 -14.24 6.37 16.40
C LEU A 286 -14.76 5.32 17.39
N SER A 287 -16.07 5.21 17.58
CA SER A 287 -16.65 4.21 18.50
C SER A 287 -16.51 2.81 17.95
N GLU A 288 -16.66 2.63 16.64
CA GLU A 288 -16.41 1.35 15.97
C GLU A 288 -14.92 1.02 15.98
N LEU A 289 -14.04 2.02 15.80
CA LEU A 289 -12.59 1.84 15.87
C LEU A 289 -12.15 1.27 17.22
N GLU A 290 -12.74 1.72 18.34
CA GLU A 290 -12.49 1.14 19.66
C GLU A 290 -12.88 -0.36 19.71
N ALA A 291 -14.05 -0.71 19.17
CA ALA A 291 -14.51 -2.10 19.11
C ALA A 291 -13.59 -2.98 18.23
N VAL A 292 -13.05 -2.45 17.14
CA VAL A 292 -12.08 -3.13 16.28
C VAL A 292 -10.80 -3.45 17.06
N PHE A 293 -10.23 -2.48 17.79
CA PHE A 293 -9.04 -2.72 18.60
C PHE A 293 -9.27 -3.77 19.70
N GLU A 294 -10.45 -3.79 20.32
CA GLU A 294 -10.83 -4.84 21.27
C GLU A 294 -10.90 -6.23 20.59
N ALA A 295 -11.47 -6.32 19.40
CA ALA A 295 -11.54 -7.55 18.62
C ALA A 295 -10.15 -8.08 18.25
N ILE A 296 -9.25 -7.21 17.78
CA ILE A 296 -7.85 -7.55 17.48
C ILE A 296 -7.15 -8.04 18.75
N ALA A 297 -7.26 -7.31 19.86
CA ALA A 297 -6.63 -7.68 21.13
C ALA A 297 -7.08 -9.07 21.63
N SER A 298 -8.37 -9.39 21.49
CA SER A 298 -8.94 -10.70 21.84
C SER A 298 -8.31 -11.85 21.02
N ARG A 299 -8.10 -11.62 19.72
CA ARG A 299 -7.44 -12.61 18.83
C ARG A 299 -5.96 -12.77 19.16
N LEU A 300 -5.25 -11.68 19.43
CA LEU A 300 -3.85 -11.72 19.86
C LEU A 300 -3.67 -12.53 21.15
N PHE A 301 -4.54 -12.32 22.13
CA PHE A 301 -4.52 -13.09 23.38
C PHE A 301 -4.73 -14.59 23.13
N THR A 302 -5.64 -14.94 22.22
CA THR A 302 -5.90 -16.34 21.85
C THR A 302 -4.68 -17.00 21.19
N ARG A 303 -3.93 -16.26 20.36
CA ARG A 303 -2.69 -16.75 19.75
C ARG A 303 -1.57 -16.96 20.78
N LEU A 304 -1.41 -16.04 21.73
CA LEU A 304 -0.33 -16.10 22.74
C LEU A 304 -0.58 -17.12 23.87
N SER A 305 -1.82 -17.56 24.07
CA SER A 305 -2.20 -18.46 25.17
C SER A 305 -2.23 -19.94 24.80
N ARG A 306 -1.87 -20.29 23.55
CA ARG A 306 -1.66 -21.66 23.09
C ARG A 306 -0.20 -22.08 23.25
#